data_AF-A0A967RP19-F1
#
_entry.id   AF-A0A967RP19-F1
#
_cell.length_a   1.000
_cell.length_b   1.000
_cell.length_c   1.000
_cell.angle_alpha   90.00
_cell.angle_beta   90.00
_cell.angle_gamma   90.00
#
_symmetry.space_group_name_H-M   'P 1'
#
loop_
_entity.id
_entity.type
_entity.pdbx_description
1 polymer ?
#
loop_
_entity_poly.entity_id
_entity_poly.type
_entity_poly.pdbx_seq_one_letter_code
_entity_poly.pdbx_strand_id
1 'polypeptide(L)' 'RAEGAKVVLGGMHVTALPDEALEHGDAVIIREGESVWGEILDDFAKGALKKKYYGPEVDLSELPP' A
#
# COMPACT_ATOMS: atom_id res chain seq x y z
N ARG A 1 -3.70 -2.27 15.63
CA ARG A 1 -5.16 -2.45 15.53
C ARG A 1 -5.88 -2.43 16.87
N ALA A 2 -5.49 -3.24 17.86
CA ALA A 2 -6.17 -3.30 19.17
C ALA A 2 -6.29 -1.95 19.89
N GLU A 3 -5.34 -1.03 19.64
CA GLU A 3 -5.33 0.32 20.21
C GLU A 3 -5.99 1.39 19.31
N GLY A 4 -6.77 0.99 18.30
CA GLY A 4 -7.48 1.91 17.40
C GLY A 4 -6.64 2.49 16.25
N ALA A 5 -5.32 2.26 16.23
CA ALA A 5 -4.46 2.64 15.11
C ALA A 5 -4.76 1.83 13.84
N LYS A 6 -4.80 2.51 12.69
CA LYS A 6 -4.86 1.90 11.35
C LYS A 6 -3.48 1.35 10.97
N VAL A 7 -3.46 0.13 10.43
CA VAL A 7 -2.24 -0.57 10.04
C VAL A 7 -2.19 -0.68 8.52
N VAL A 8 -1.16 -0.10 7.92
CA VAL A 8 -0.87 -0.23 6.48
C VAL A 8 0.38 -1.10 6.33
N LEU A 9 0.29 -2.16 5.53
CA LEU A 9 1.40 -3.09 5.29
C LEU A 9 2.01 -2.84 3.92
N GLY A 10 3.33 -3.04 3.80
CA GLY A 10 4.06 -2.93 2.54
C GLY A 10 5.23 -3.92 2.45
N GLY A 11 5.94 -3.89 1.33
CA GLY A 11 7.08 -4.76 1.05
C GLY A 11 6.78 -5.87 0.05
N MET A 12 7.81 -6.66 -0.27
CA MET A 12 7.77 -7.67 -1.34
C MET A 12 6.73 -8.76 -1.07
N HIS A 13 6.61 -9.26 0.16
CA HIS A 13 5.60 -10.27 0.53
C HIS A 13 4.18 -9.74 0.33
N VAL A 14 3.90 -8.52 0.78
CA VAL A 14 2.59 -7.87 0.61
C VAL A 14 2.26 -7.65 -0.86
N THR A 15 3.26 -7.35 -1.68
CA THR A 15 3.09 -7.23 -3.13
C THR A 15 2.76 -8.58 -3.79
N ALA A 16 3.41 -9.66 -3.33
CA ALA A 16 3.19 -11.01 -3.88
C ALA A 16 1.88 -11.66 -3.41
N LEU A 17 1.47 -11.40 -2.15
CA LEU A 17 0.32 -12.01 -1.49
C LEU A 17 -0.56 -10.93 -0.81
N PRO A 18 -1.15 -10.01 -1.58
CA PRO A 18 -1.88 -8.87 -1.01
C PRO A 18 -3.15 -9.27 -0.26
N ASP A 19 -3.80 -10.36 -0.66
CA ASP A 19 -5.03 -10.83 -0.02
C ASP A 19 -4.76 -11.48 1.35
N GLU A 20 -3.67 -12.23 1.48
CA GLU A 20 -3.22 -12.77 2.78
C GLU A 20 -2.77 -11.64 3.70
N ALA A 21 -1.97 -10.70 3.20
CA ALA A 21 -1.54 -9.53 3.97
C ALA A 21 -2.73 -8.70 4.49
N LEU A 22 -3.85 -8.62 3.73
CA LEU A 22 -5.06 -7.92 4.16
C LEU A 22 -5.76 -8.55 5.36
N GLU A 23 -5.56 -9.85 5.63
CA GLU A 23 -6.05 -10.46 6.86
C GLU A 23 -5.34 -9.84 8.09
N HIS A 24 -4.12 -9.33 7.89
CA HIS A 24 -3.25 -8.77 8.93
C HIS A 24 -3.18 -7.22 8.96
N GLY A 25 -3.61 -6.51 7.91
CA GLY A 25 -3.54 -5.04 7.77
C GLY A 25 -4.83 -4.37 7.27
N ASP A 26 -5.13 -3.15 7.72
CA ASP A 26 -6.32 -2.39 7.28
C ASP A 26 -6.22 -2.00 5.79
N ALA A 27 -4.99 -1.78 5.33
CA ALA A 27 -4.65 -1.55 3.94
C ALA A 27 -3.30 -2.20 3.60
N VAL A 28 -3.09 -2.43 2.31
CA VAL A 28 -1.82 -2.93 1.76
C VAL A 28 -1.32 -2.02 0.65
N ILE A 29 -0.01 -1.83 0.61
CA ILE A 29 0.73 -1.18 -0.47
C ILE A 29 1.31 -2.28 -1.35
N ILE A 30 0.95 -2.24 -2.62
CA ILE A 30 1.41 -3.16 -3.66
C ILE A 30 2.39 -2.37 -4.53
N ARG A 31 3.63 -2.86 -4.70
CA ARG A 31 4.77 -2.15 -5.32
C ARG A 31 5.30 -0.99 -4.46
N GLU A 32 5.98 -0.03 -5.08
CA GLU A 32 6.58 1.16 -4.42
C GLU A 32 5.55 2.00 -3.67
N GLY A 33 5.84 2.34 -2.40
CA GLY A 33 4.87 2.99 -1.52
C GLY A 33 4.95 4.51 -1.52
N GLU A 34 6.08 5.08 -1.91
CA GLU A 34 6.40 6.50 -1.83
C GLU A 34 5.41 7.35 -2.62
N SER A 35 5.05 6.87 -3.81
CA SER A 35 4.10 7.53 -4.72
C SER A 35 2.66 7.57 -4.19
N VAL A 36 2.25 6.57 -3.41
CA VAL A 36 0.86 6.42 -2.91
C VAL A 36 0.70 6.88 -1.46
N TRP A 37 1.79 7.19 -0.77
CA TRP A 37 1.74 7.58 0.64
C TRP A 37 0.89 8.83 0.90
N GLY A 38 0.94 9.81 -0.02
CA GLY A 38 0.07 10.99 0.06
C GLY A 38 -1.41 10.64 -0.01
N GLU A 39 -1.80 9.78 -0.97
CA GLU A 39 -3.18 9.30 -1.11
C GLU A 39 -3.66 8.55 0.14
N ILE A 40 -2.80 7.70 0.71
CA ILE A 40 -3.09 6.95 1.93
C ILE A 40 -3.41 7.89 3.10
N LEU A 41 -2.63 8.95 3.28
CA LEU A 41 -2.85 9.94 4.33
C LEU A 41 -4.14 10.76 4.11
N ASP A 42 -4.41 11.15 2.87
CA ASP A 42 -5.64 11.84 2.47
C ASP A 42 -6.89 11.00 2.75
N ASP A 43 -6.87 9.72 2.36
CA ASP A 43 -7.97 8.78 2.57
C ASP A 43 -8.12 8.43 4.05
N PHE A 44 -7.02 8.32 4.80
CA PHE A 44 -7.05 8.17 6.26
C PHE A 44 -7.75 9.36 6.92
N ALA A 45 -7.37 10.60 6.57
CA ALA A 45 -7.96 11.81 7.12
C ALA A 45 -9.46 11.94 6.83
N LYS A 46 -9.92 11.43 5.68
CA LYS A 46 -11.33 11.40 5.26
C LYS A 46 -12.11 10.22 5.85
N GLY A 47 -11.46 9.30 6.57
CA GLY A 47 -12.08 8.06 7.05
C GLY A 47 -12.45 7.07 5.94
N ALA A 48 -11.84 7.23 4.76
CA ALA A 48 -12.14 6.49 3.54
C ALA A 48 -10.97 5.61 3.07
N LEU A 49 -10.16 5.12 4.02
CA LEU A 49 -8.97 4.30 3.75
C LEU A 49 -9.33 3.07 2.88
N LYS A 50 -8.73 3.00 1.68
CA LYS A 50 -8.87 1.86 0.77
C LYS A 50 -8.13 0.64 1.31
N LYS A 51 -8.54 -0.56 0.89
CA LYS A 51 -7.84 -1.80 1.23
C LYS A 51 -6.54 -1.99 0.45
N LYS A 52 -6.48 -1.56 -0.81
CA LYS A 52 -5.32 -1.77 -1.70
C LYS A 52 -4.91 -0.46 -2.34
N TYR A 53 -3.61 -0.15 -2.28
CA TYR A 53 -2.98 0.95 -2.98
C TYR A 53 -1.88 0.39 -3.88
N TYR A 54 -1.78 0.92 -5.11
CA TYR A 54 -0.85 0.43 -6.11
C TYR A 54 0.16 1.51 -6.45
N GLY A 55 1.42 1.26 -6.13
CA GLY A 55 2.53 2.03 -6.66
C GLY A 55 2.65 1.88 -8.18
N PRO A 56 3.45 2.74 -8.82
CA PRO A 56 3.66 2.71 -10.26
C PRO A 56 4.19 1.34 -10.70
N GLU A 57 3.78 0.92 -11.90
CA GLU A 57 4.51 -0.10 -12.63
C GLU A 57 5.75 0.55 -13.22
N VAL A 58 6.93 0.05 -12.87
CA VAL A 58 8.19 0.51 -13.48
C VAL A 58 8.52 -0.45 -14.60
N ASP A 59 8.42 0.04 -15.83
CA ASP A 59 8.94 -0.69 -16.99
C ASP A 59 10.47 -0.57 -17.00
N LEU A 60 11.14 -1.70 -16.79
CA LEU A 60 12.60 -1.76 -16.78
C LEU A 60 13.21 -1.39 -18.14
N SER A 61 12.45 -1.50 -19.23
CA SER A 61 12.91 -1.11 -20.57
C SER A 61 12.98 0.40 -20.77
N GLU A 62 12.29 1.19 -19.94
CA GLU A 62 12.30 2.66 -19.99
C GLU A 62 13.33 3.29 -19.05
N LEU A 63 14.06 2.48 -18.27
CA LEU A 63 15.11 2.98 -17.39
C LEU A 63 16.38 3.33 -18.20
N PRO A 64 17.07 4.44 -17.86
CA PRO A 64 18.36 4.76 -18.45
C PRO A 64 19.38 3.63 -18.14
N PRO A 65 20.31 3.36 -19.08
CA PRO A 65 21.29 2.28 -18.94
C PRO A 65 22.31 2.51 -17.82
#